data_AF-A0A949MPZ8-F1
#
_entry.id   AF-A0A949MPZ8-F1
#
_cell.length_a   1.000
_cell.length_b   1.000
_cell.length_c   1.000
_cell.angle_alpha   90.00
_cell.angle_beta   90.00
_cell.angle_gamma   90.00
#
_symmetry.space_group_name_H-M   'P 1'
#
loop_
_entity.id
_entity.type
_entity.pdbx_description
1 polymer ?
#
loop_
_entity_poly.entity_id
_entity_poly.type
_entity_poly.pdbx_seq_one_letter_code
_entity_poly.pdbx_strand_id
1 'polypeptide(L)'
;MSSIKPYNERADKYVESYESLSFEHVHSQMRDLMPPAGSAVLDVGAGSGRDAAWFARSGCQVLAVEPAAAMLARARELHKEPEIRWQQDTLPGLEKTMGLGLSFDLVWLSAVWMHVAPGDRQRAFRKMLSLLRAGGMIVFTLRHGDFDDGREAYPVSVDEIEKLSRQYGLAVHRVFKSEDALDREGVLWETVCLKLPEDGTEALPLLRHIILNESKSSTYKLALLRILVRIADSASGMAKITPDDQVSIPLGLVALYWLRTYKLLVEQDIPQMPPNASGKGLSFAREPFRQLHKLSVYDLRIGATFTGTDAEWLAMVLVDAKNTIHKNPAYYIRYPNSDKQIFETIPGGRLIKATAFTLDEQFLVSFGEMRIPREIWNAMSRFASWIEPSLLGEWVRLMQSYLKAQERDASYDRLMQALVWLDPERDTTLVRAVTNGLLLADRPLRCIWSGQRLSANNFDVDHCFPFAAWPCGDLWNLMPTNRVVNQKHKRDKLVTAAMLETARQRLEEWWQIGYVENDDFGLGHRFVSEANAALPLGMSGGGMTANAQIFEGIALKRAALKRNLQLPDWEM
;
A
#
# COMPACT_ATOMS: atom_id res chain seq x y z
N MET A 1 34.22 11.97 -1.97
CA MET A 1 35.50 11.64 -2.65
C MET A 1 36.52 10.97 -1.71
N SER A 2 36.40 11.06 -0.38
CA SER A 2 37.34 10.42 0.57
C SER A 2 37.42 8.89 0.42
N SER A 3 36.28 8.20 0.29
CA SER A 3 36.21 6.73 0.29
C SER A 3 36.86 6.01 -0.91
N ILE A 4 37.05 6.68 -2.05
CA ILE A 4 37.59 6.06 -3.28
C ILE A 4 39.13 6.01 -3.27
N LYS A 5 39.78 6.98 -2.62
CA LYS A 5 41.23 7.14 -2.64
C LYS A 5 41.98 5.88 -2.15
N PRO A 6 41.62 5.27 -1.00
CA PRO A 6 42.22 4.01 -0.56
C PRO A 6 42.21 2.90 -1.62
N TYR A 7 41.11 2.76 -2.35
CA TYR A 7 40.92 1.73 -3.37
C TYR A 7 41.78 1.98 -4.62
N ASN A 8 42.10 3.23 -4.93
CA ASN A 8 43.08 3.53 -5.99
C ASN A 8 44.52 3.27 -5.55
N GLU A 9 44.89 3.66 -4.33
CA GLU A 9 46.27 3.57 -3.84
C GLU A 9 46.70 2.13 -3.54
N ARG A 10 45.75 1.27 -3.17
CA ARG A 10 46.01 -0.11 -2.71
C ARG A 10 45.24 -1.16 -3.51
N ALA A 11 44.98 -0.87 -4.79
CA ALA A 11 44.16 -1.72 -5.66
C ALA A 11 44.65 -3.18 -5.68
N ASP A 12 45.95 -3.41 -5.90
CA ASP A 12 46.51 -4.77 -6.00
C ASP A 12 46.26 -5.61 -4.74
N LYS A 13 46.45 -5.01 -3.56
CA LYS A 13 46.19 -5.66 -2.26
C LYS A 13 44.72 -6.05 -2.09
N TYR A 14 43.80 -5.15 -2.45
CA TYR A 14 42.38 -5.43 -2.32
C TYR A 14 41.90 -6.44 -3.34
N VAL A 15 42.37 -6.37 -4.58
CA VAL A 15 42.07 -7.34 -5.64
C VAL A 15 42.52 -8.74 -5.22
N GLU A 16 43.75 -8.91 -4.75
CA GLU A 16 44.26 -10.20 -4.26
C GLU A 16 43.39 -10.76 -3.12
N SER A 17 43.06 -9.92 -2.13
CA SER A 17 42.21 -10.33 -1.02
C SER A 17 40.78 -10.70 -1.48
N TYR A 18 40.18 -9.96 -2.40
CA TYR A 18 38.79 -10.18 -2.82
C TYR A 18 38.65 -11.40 -3.74
N GLU A 19 39.65 -11.64 -4.60
CA GLU A 19 39.71 -12.82 -5.48
C GLU A 19 40.12 -14.10 -4.73
N SER A 20 40.67 -14.00 -3.51
CA SER A 20 40.96 -15.18 -2.67
C SER A 20 39.69 -15.92 -2.20
N LEU A 21 38.52 -15.29 -2.30
CA LEU A 21 37.23 -15.86 -1.97
C LEU A 21 36.41 -16.06 -3.24
N SER A 22 35.70 -17.18 -3.35
CA SER A 22 34.76 -17.39 -4.45
C SER A 22 33.41 -16.70 -4.19
N PHE A 23 32.67 -16.43 -5.26
CA PHE A 23 31.31 -15.90 -5.16
C PHE A 23 30.42 -16.81 -4.29
N GLU A 24 30.48 -18.12 -4.50
CA GLU A 24 29.67 -19.09 -3.77
C GLU A 24 30.00 -19.14 -2.29
N HIS A 25 31.26 -18.88 -1.92
CA HIS A 25 31.66 -18.84 -0.52
C HIS A 25 31.09 -17.59 0.17
N VAL A 26 31.22 -16.42 -0.47
CA VAL A 26 30.72 -15.15 0.07
C VAL A 26 29.18 -15.09 0.09
N HIS A 27 28.54 -15.61 -0.95
CA HIS A 27 27.12 -15.39 -1.24
C HIS A 27 26.28 -16.68 -1.18
N SER A 28 26.76 -17.71 -0.48
CA SER A 28 26.14 -19.05 -0.42
C SER A 28 24.63 -19.05 -0.13
N GLN A 29 24.19 -18.15 0.76
CA GLN A 29 22.80 -18.01 1.21
C GLN A 29 21.85 -17.50 0.13
N MET A 30 22.37 -16.91 -0.96
CA MET A 30 21.57 -16.29 -2.03
C MET A 30 21.45 -17.17 -3.28
N ARG A 31 21.89 -18.43 -3.24
CA ARG A 31 21.95 -19.30 -4.42
C ARG A 31 20.60 -19.44 -5.14
N ASP A 32 19.50 -19.50 -4.40
CA ASP A 32 18.15 -19.63 -4.95
C ASP A 32 17.52 -18.30 -5.40
N LEU A 33 18.22 -17.18 -5.21
CA LEU A 33 17.81 -15.84 -5.62
C LEU A 33 18.58 -15.33 -6.85
N MET A 34 19.51 -16.12 -7.38
CA MET A 34 20.30 -15.73 -8.54
C MET A 34 19.44 -15.63 -9.81
N PRO A 35 19.65 -14.61 -10.64
CA PRO A 35 18.86 -14.41 -11.84
C PRO A 35 19.17 -15.53 -12.86
N PRO A 36 18.20 -15.89 -13.72
CA PRO A 36 18.43 -16.88 -14.76
C PRO A 36 19.40 -16.36 -15.84
N ALA A 37 19.95 -17.27 -16.63
CA ALA A 37 20.75 -16.92 -17.80
C ALA A 37 19.96 -15.99 -18.75
N GLY A 38 20.64 -15.01 -19.33
CA GLY A 38 20.06 -13.97 -20.17
C GLY A 38 19.60 -12.71 -19.43
N SER A 39 19.58 -12.72 -18.09
CA SER A 39 19.26 -11.53 -17.29
C SER A 39 20.31 -10.43 -17.42
N ALA A 40 19.86 -9.19 -17.32
CA ALA A 40 20.70 -8.00 -17.23
C ALA A 40 21.01 -7.66 -15.77
N VAL A 41 22.29 -7.60 -15.42
CA VAL A 41 22.77 -7.32 -14.06
C VAL A 41 23.56 -6.02 -14.05
N LEU A 42 23.27 -5.14 -13.09
CA LEU A 42 24.08 -3.98 -12.78
C LEU A 42 24.85 -4.24 -11.48
N ASP A 43 26.17 -4.40 -11.58
CA ASP A 43 27.05 -4.55 -10.42
C ASP A 43 27.62 -3.17 -10.04
N VAL A 44 27.15 -2.59 -8.94
CA VAL A 44 27.52 -1.23 -8.51
C VAL A 44 28.60 -1.33 -7.45
N GLY A 45 29.79 -0.82 -7.77
CA GLY A 45 31.00 -0.99 -6.96
C GLY A 45 31.62 -2.36 -7.17
N ALA A 46 31.83 -2.74 -8.44
CA ALA A 46 32.24 -4.08 -8.86
C ALA A 46 33.61 -4.51 -8.31
N GLY A 47 34.43 -3.59 -7.80
CA GLY A 47 35.68 -3.91 -7.12
C GLY A 47 36.66 -4.67 -8.01
N SER A 48 37.04 -5.88 -7.59
CA SER A 48 37.95 -6.75 -8.35
C SER A 48 37.29 -7.40 -9.57
N GLY A 49 35.97 -7.35 -9.66
CA GLY A 49 35.20 -7.96 -10.74
C GLY A 49 34.73 -9.39 -10.49
N ARG A 50 35.06 -9.98 -9.33
CA ARG A 50 34.68 -11.35 -8.97
C ARG A 50 33.20 -11.63 -9.19
N ASP A 51 32.33 -10.79 -8.62
CA ASP A 51 30.88 -11.00 -8.66
C ASP A 51 30.36 -10.80 -10.10
N ALA A 52 30.80 -9.75 -10.80
CA ALA A 52 30.52 -9.54 -12.22
C ALA A 52 30.91 -10.73 -13.12
N ALA A 53 32.09 -11.31 -12.89
CA ALA A 53 32.58 -12.48 -13.64
C ALA A 53 31.74 -13.72 -13.37
N TRP A 54 31.30 -13.92 -12.13
CA TRP A 54 30.41 -15.03 -11.80
C TRP A 54 29.05 -14.91 -12.52
N PHE A 55 28.45 -13.71 -12.53
CA PHE A 55 27.19 -13.48 -13.25
C PHE A 55 27.35 -13.68 -14.77
N ALA A 56 28.45 -13.19 -15.35
CA ALA A 56 28.75 -13.38 -16.77
C ALA A 56 28.91 -14.87 -17.13
N ARG A 57 29.66 -15.63 -16.34
CA ARG A 57 29.83 -17.10 -16.52
C ARG A 57 28.52 -17.86 -16.33
N SER A 58 27.58 -17.31 -15.56
CA SER A 58 26.22 -17.84 -15.40
C SER A 58 25.28 -17.46 -16.55
N GLY A 59 25.79 -16.77 -17.58
CA GLY A 59 25.05 -16.40 -18.78
C GLY A 59 24.30 -15.07 -18.70
N CYS A 60 24.56 -14.24 -17.68
CA CYS A 60 23.97 -12.91 -17.56
C CYS A 60 24.74 -11.86 -18.38
N GLN A 61 24.06 -10.79 -18.78
CA GLN A 61 24.69 -9.58 -19.34
C GLN A 61 24.98 -8.62 -18.20
N VAL A 62 26.25 -8.24 -18.00
CA VAL A 62 26.65 -7.49 -16.80
C VAL A 62 27.17 -6.11 -17.17
N LEU A 63 26.59 -5.06 -16.57
CA LEU A 63 27.22 -3.75 -16.50
C LEU A 63 27.90 -3.62 -15.13
N ALA A 64 29.22 -3.69 -15.11
CA ALA A 64 30.04 -3.57 -13.92
C ALA A 64 30.52 -2.12 -13.77
N VAL A 65 30.05 -1.45 -12.72
CA VAL A 65 30.37 -0.05 -12.40
C VAL A 65 31.38 -0.01 -11.26
N GLU A 66 32.52 0.64 -11.47
CA GLU A 66 33.55 0.82 -10.42
C GLU A 66 34.12 2.24 -10.47
N PRO A 67 34.02 3.04 -9.39
CA PRO A 67 34.54 4.41 -9.37
C PRO A 67 36.08 4.50 -9.33
N ALA A 68 36.76 3.57 -8.65
CA ALA A 68 38.21 3.58 -8.52
C ALA A 68 38.88 3.10 -9.82
N ALA A 69 39.54 4.02 -10.51
CA ALA A 69 40.18 3.76 -11.81
C ALA A 69 41.20 2.60 -11.75
N ALA A 70 41.97 2.48 -10.66
CA ALA A 70 42.95 1.41 -10.52
C ALA A 70 42.29 0.04 -10.31
N MET A 71 41.25 -0.05 -9.47
CA MET A 71 40.45 -1.28 -9.30
C MET A 71 39.81 -1.69 -10.62
N LEU A 72 39.18 -0.75 -11.32
CA LEU A 72 38.55 -0.97 -12.62
C LEU A 72 39.54 -1.49 -13.67
N ALA A 73 40.77 -0.96 -13.70
CA ALA A 73 41.82 -1.43 -14.60
C ALA A 73 42.20 -2.89 -14.30
N ARG A 74 42.42 -3.24 -13.03
CA ARG A 74 42.74 -4.62 -12.63
C ARG A 74 41.59 -5.59 -12.90
N ALA A 75 40.36 -5.20 -12.60
CA ALA A 75 39.19 -6.02 -12.85
C ALA A 75 39.04 -6.36 -14.34
N ARG A 76 39.28 -5.38 -15.23
CA ARG A 76 39.31 -5.57 -16.70
C ARG A 76 40.43 -6.49 -17.16
N GLU A 77 41.59 -6.45 -16.52
CA GLU A 77 42.73 -7.31 -16.85
C GLU A 77 42.45 -8.77 -16.47
N LEU A 78 41.83 -8.99 -15.31
CA LEU A 78 41.53 -10.31 -14.75
C LEU A 78 40.35 -10.99 -15.44
N HIS A 79 39.27 -10.26 -15.66
CA HIS A 79 37.98 -10.80 -16.11
C HIS A 79 37.67 -10.30 -17.53
N LYS A 80 37.86 -11.20 -18.50
CA LYS A 80 37.79 -10.93 -19.96
C LYS A 80 36.50 -11.44 -20.60
N GLU A 81 35.54 -11.85 -19.79
CA GLU A 81 34.23 -12.32 -20.23
C GLU A 81 33.55 -11.25 -21.11
N PRO A 82 33.17 -11.57 -22.35
CA PRO A 82 32.62 -10.59 -23.29
C PRO A 82 31.25 -10.04 -22.88
N GLU A 83 30.54 -10.72 -21.98
CA GLU A 83 29.26 -10.32 -21.39
C GLU A 83 29.41 -9.21 -20.34
N ILE A 84 30.63 -8.91 -19.89
CA ILE A 84 30.89 -7.80 -18.98
C ILE A 84 31.14 -6.53 -19.78
N ARG A 85 30.41 -5.47 -19.41
CA ARG A 85 30.64 -4.10 -19.83
C ARG A 85 31.12 -3.32 -18.62
N TRP A 86 32.30 -2.73 -18.73
CA TRP A 86 32.96 -2.05 -17.63
C TRP A 86 32.77 -0.54 -17.73
N GLN A 87 32.21 0.09 -16.70
CA GLN A 87 31.91 1.53 -16.68
C GLN A 87 32.51 2.21 -15.44
N GLN A 88 33.26 3.29 -15.64
CA GLN A 88 33.68 4.13 -14.52
C GLN A 88 32.57 5.15 -14.21
N ASP A 89 31.87 4.94 -13.09
CA ASP A 89 30.80 5.81 -12.58
C ASP A 89 30.68 5.65 -11.06
N THR A 90 29.87 6.47 -10.39
CA THR A 90 29.81 6.51 -8.92
C THR A 90 28.41 6.81 -8.38
N LEU A 91 28.10 6.25 -7.21
CA LEU A 91 27.02 6.74 -6.37
C LEU A 91 27.35 8.14 -5.82
N PRO A 92 26.34 8.96 -5.47
CA PRO A 92 24.90 8.67 -5.53
C PRO A 92 24.24 8.96 -6.88
N GLY A 93 25.02 9.36 -7.89
CA GLY A 93 24.49 9.89 -9.16
C GLY A 93 24.26 8.84 -10.24
N LEU A 94 25.23 7.95 -10.45
CA LEU A 94 25.31 7.00 -11.58
C LEU A 94 25.00 7.67 -12.93
N GLU A 95 25.50 8.89 -13.15
CA GLU A 95 25.02 9.72 -14.25
C GLU A 95 25.38 9.15 -15.64
N LYS A 96 26.53 8.47 -15.78
CA LYS A 96 26.89 7.81 -17.05
C LYS A 96 26.05 6.57 -17.27
N THR A 97 25.85 5.77 -16.24
CA THR A 97 24.97 4.58 -16.29
C THR A 97 23.53 4.96 -16.62
N MET A 98 23.01 6.02 -16.01
CA MET A 98 21.68 6.58 -16.33
C MET A 98 21.59 7.04 -17.80
N GLY A 99 22.65 7.63 -18.33
CA GLY A 99 22.72 8.10 -19.72
C GLY A 99 22.64 6.99 -20.77
N LEU A 100 22.82 5.72 -20.39
CA LEU A 100 22.70 4.59 -21.31
C LEU A 100 21.25 4.19 -21.60
N GLY A 101 20.28 4.65 -20.80
CA GLY A 101 18.87 4.29 -20.96
C GLY A 101 18.58 2.80 -20.75
N LEU A 102 19.46 2.08 -20.05
CA LEU A 102 19.31 0.66 -19.75
C LEU A 102 18.47 0.42 -18.50
N SER A 103 17.92 -0.78 -18.36
CA SER A 103 17.28 -1.27 -17.15
C SER A 103 17.63 -2.73 -16.90
N PHE A 104 17.73 -3.11 -15.62
CA PHE A 104 18.32 -4.36 -15.15
C PHE A 104 17.32 -5.21 -14.39
N ASP A 105 17.46 -6.53 -14.50
CA ASP A 105 16.70 -7.51 -13.72
C ASP A 105 17.26 -7.65 -12.30
N LEU A 106 18.56 -7.37 -12.12
CA LEU A 106 19.25 -7.35 -10.82
C LEU A 106 20.15 -6.11 -10.70
N VAL A 107 20.03 -5.39 -9.60
CA VAL A 107 21.01 -4.39 -9.17
C VAL A 107 21.74 -4.94 -7.94
N TRP A 108 23.04 -5.13 -8.05
CA TRP A 108 23.89 -5.80 -7.08
C TRP A 108 24.81 -4.80 -6.38
N LEU A 109 24.76 -4.76 -5.04
CA LEU A 109 25.59 -3.91 -4.19
C LEU A 109 26.29 -4.76 -3.14
N SER A 110 27.41 -5.37 -3.54
CA SER A 110 28.24 -6.17 -2.66
C SER A 110 29.23 -5.27 -1.92
N ALA A 111 29.03 -5.08 -0.61
CA ALA A 111 29.93 -4.34 0.25
C ALA A 111 30.17 -2.86 -0.15
N VAL A 112 29.12 -2.16 -0.56
CA VAL A 112 29.22 -0.78 -1.09
C VAL A 112 28.44 0.25 -0.27
N TRP A 113 27.33 -0.12 0.35
CA TRP A 113 26.41 0.84 0.99
C TRP A 113 27.03 1.62 2.15
N MET A 114 27.96 1.00 2.89
CA MET A 114 28.70 1.64 3.98
C MET A 114 29.59 2.80 3.50
N HIS A 115 29.90 2.89 2.20
CA HIS A 115 30.69 4.00 1.64
C HIS A 115 29.82 5.18 1.17
N VAL A 116 28.49 5.06 1.22
CA VAL A 116 27.55 6.12 0.84
C VAL A 116 27.17 6.93 2.08
N ALA A 117 27.48 8.23 2.07
CA ALA A 117 27.14 9.14 3.16
C ALA A 117 25.62 9.16 3.43
N PRO A 118 25.17 9.20 4.69
CA PRO A 118 23.73 9.17 5.01
C PRO A 118 22.88 10.19 4.26
N GLY A 119 23.39 11.41 4.05
CA GLY A 119 22.71 12.46 3.29
C GLY A 119 22.49 12.14 1.80
N ASP A 120 23.27 11.21 1.24
CA ASP A 120 23.24 10.83 -0.18
C ASP A 120 22.46 9.54 -0.45
N ARG A 121 22.19 8.73 0.58
CA ARG A 121 21.57 7.41 0.48
C ARG A 121 20.21 7.42 -0.19
N GLN A 122 19.35 8.38 0.14
CA GLN A 122 18.03 8.49 -0.47
C GLN A 122 18.12 8.79 -1.98
N ARG A 123 19.10 9.60 -2.42
CA ARG A 123 19.35 9.86 -3.85
C ARG A 123 19.90 8.61 -4.54
N ALA A 124 20.89 7.96 -3.94
CA ALA A 124 21.47 6.71 -4.43
C ALA A 124 20.41 5.63 -4.64
N PHE A 125 19.58 5.39 -3.62
CA PHE A 125 18.51 4.39 -3.64
C PHE A 125 17.53 4.64 -4.80
N ARG A 126 17.06 5.88 -4.92
CA ARG A 126 16.14 6.29 -6.00
C ARG A 126 16.75 6.11 -7.40
N LYS A 127 18.03 6.42 -7.58
CA LYS A 127 18.74 6.26 -8.88
C LYS A 127 18.87 4.78 -9.25
N MET A 128 19.26 3.92 -8.30
CA MET A 128 19.32 2.47 -8.52
C MET A 128 17.94 1.90 -8.85
N LEU A 129 16.90 2.35 -8.13
CA LEU A 129 15.54 1.94 -8.42
C LEU A 129 15.06 2.37 -9.82
N SER A 130 15.48 3.54 -10.33
CA SER A 130 15.14 3.94 -11.70
C SER A 130 15.82 3.10 -12.78
N LEU A 131 16.87 2.36 -12.43
CA LEU A 131 17.58 1.43 -13.31
C LEU A 131 17.00 0.01 -13.22
N LEU A 132 16.05 -0.24 -12.32
CA LEU A 132 15.49 -1.58 -12.09
C LEU A 132 14.24 -1.80 -12.95
N ARG A 133 14.16 -2.97 -13.58
CA ARG A 133 12.95 -3.44 -14.29
C ARG A 133 11.85 -3.81 -13.30
N ALA A 134 10.59 -3.77 -13.76
CA ALA A 134 9.49 -4.40 -13.03
C ALA A 134 9.83 -5.86 -12.72
N GLY A 135 9.53 -6.33 -11.50
CA GLY A 135 9.89 -7.68 -11.07
C GLY A 135 11.35 -7.86 -10.67
N GLY A 136 12.23 -6.90 -10.98
CA GLY A 136 13.65 -6.95 -10.68
C GLY A 136 13.97 -6.86 -9.19
N MET A 137 15.20 -7.21 -8.85
CA MET A 137 15.69 -7.24 -7.47
C MET A 137 16.87 -6.27 -7.25
N ILE A 138 16.93 -5.64 -6.08
CA ILE A 138 18.13 -4.96 -5.57
C ILE A 138 18.66 -5.76 -4.40
N VAL A 139 19.96 -6.04 -4.37
CA VAL A 139 20.62 -6.74 -3.27
C VAL A 139 21.69 -5.86 -2.65
N PHE A 140 21.67 -5.75 -1.33
CA PHE A 140 22.69 -5.07 -0.53
C PHE A 140 23.37 -6.08 0.38
N THR A 141 24.70 -6.12 0.39
CA THR A 141 25.46 -6.73 1.50
C THR A 141 26.07 -5.62 2.36
N LEU A 142 25.62 -5.57 3.61
CA LEU A 142 25.93 -4.54 4.59
C LEU A 142 27.03 -5.05 5.51
N ARG A 143 28.17 -4.34 5.54
CA ARG A 143 29.25 -4.63 6.48
C ARG A 143 29.06 -3.84 7.76
N HIS A 144 29.11 -4.53 8.89
CA HIS A 144 29.20 -3.95 10.22
C HIS A 144 30.65 -4.01 10.73
N GLY A 145 31.00 -3.11 11.63
CA GLY A 145 32.36 -2.94 12.15
C GLY A 145 33.16 -1.90 11.38
N ASP A 146 34.22 -1.39 12.02
CA ASP A 146 35.07 -0.33 11.46
C ASP A 146 36.11 -0.88 10.48
N PHE A 147 36.77 0.03 9.76
CA PHE A 147 37.98 -0.28 9.00
C PHE A 147 39.19 0.17 9.80
N ASP A 148 40.22 -0.67 9.86
CA ASP A 148 41.51 -0.40 10.51
C ASP A 148 42.59 0.10 9.53
N ASP A 149 42.26 0.15 8.24
CA ASP A 149 43.20 0.41 7.16
C ASP A 149 43.00 1.79 6.50
N GLY A 150 42.32 2.72 7.17
CA GLY A 150 42.11 4.09 6.67
C GLY A 150 41.02 4.22 5.60
N ARG A 151 40.21 3.18 5.36
CA ARG A 151 38.93 3.34 4.67
C ARG A 151 37.90 3.96 5.60
N GLU A 152 37.04 4.80 5.04
CA GLU A 152 35.90 5.37 5.76
C GLU A 152 34.64 4.52 5.52
N ALA A 153 33.91 4.25 6.61
CA ALA A 153 32.59 3.65 6.60
C ALA A 153 31.61 4.53 7.36
N TYR A 154 30.37 4.53 6.91
CA TYR A 154 29.22 5.03 7.65
C TYR A 154 28.43 3.84 8.21
N PRO A 155 27.86 3.95 9.42
CA PRO A 155 26.98 2.92 9.97
C PRO A 155 25.84 2.58 9.00
N VAL A 156 25.52 1.29 8.92
CA VAL A 156 24.46 0.74 8.07
C VAL A 156 23.47 -0.03 8.93
N SER A 157 22.22 -0.09 8.49
CA SER A 157 21.20 -0.92 9.15
C SER A 157 20.18 -1.45 8.14
N VAL A 158 19.68 -2.65 8.42
CA VAL A 158 18.54 -3.23 7.69
C VAL A 158 17.33 -2.29 7.78
N ASP A 159 17.04 -1.75 8.96
CA ASP A 159 15.92 -0.83 9.19
C ASP A 159 15.92 0.40 8.26
N GLU A 160 17.10 0.96 7.95
CA GLU A 160 17.23 2.07 7.00
C GLU A 160 16.81 1.63 5.60
N ILE A 161 17.31 0.47 5.15
CA ILE A 161 16.99 -0.10 3.84
C ILE A 161 15.50 -0.45 3.75
N GLU A 162 14.89 -1.01 4.80
CA GLU A 162 13.45 -1.30 4.83
C GLU A 162 12.60 -0.02 4.79
N LYS A 163 13.02 1.04 5.48
CA LYS A 163 12.32 2.34 5.42
C LYS A 163 12.37 2.91 4.01
N LEU A 164 13.54 2.88 3.37
CA LEU A 164 13.69 3.30 1.98
C LEU A 164 12.88 2.42 1.03
N SER A 165 12.85 1.10 1.24
CA SER A 165 12.09 0.17 0.40
C SER A 165 10.59 0.47 0.47
N ARG A 166 10.03 0.66 1.67
CA ARG A 166 8.62 1.02 1.88
C ARG A 166 8.28 2.39 1.28
N GLN A 167 9.18 3.36 1.41
CA GLN A 167 8.99 4.69 0.86
C GLN A 167 8.90 4.69 -0.67
N TYR A 168 9.65 3.80 -1.34
CA TYR A 168 9.74 3.75 -2.79
C TYR A 168 9.03 2.55 -3.44
N GLY A 169 8.29 1.77 -2.65
CA GLY A 169 7.43 0.69 -3.13
C GLY A 169 8.14 -0.63 -3.48
N LEU A 170 9.32 -0.91 -2.91
CA LEU A 170 9.93 -2.25 -2.98
C LEU A 170 9.54 -3.09 -1.76
N ALA A 171 9.32 -4.38 -1.99
CA ALA A 171 9.12 -5.35 -0.94
C ALA A 171 10.46 -5.89 -0.44
N VAL A 172 10.63 -5.99 0.88
CA VAL A 172 11.72 -6.78 1.46
C VAL A 172 11.41 -8.25 1.18
N HIS A 173 12.22 -8.88 0.32
CA HIS A 173 12.02 -10.27 -0.06
C HIS A 173 12.62 -11.22 0.97
N ARG A 174 13.89 -11.00 1.34
CA ARG A 174 14.61 -11.77 2.36
C ARG A 174 15.71 -10.92 3.01
N VAL A 175 16.04 -11.27 4.25
CA VAL A 175 17.19 -10.74 4.98
C VAL A 175 18.00 -11.91 5.54
N PHE A 176 19.32 -11.87 5.37
CA PHE A 176 20.24 -12.89 5.86
C PHE A 176 21.29 -12.27 6.77
N LYS A 177 21.82 -13.08 7.69
CA LYS A 177 22.98 -12.76 8.53
C LYS A 177 24.09 -13.75 8.24
N SER A 178 25.32 -13.28 8.15
CA SER A 178 26.49 -14.13 7.98
C SER A 178 27.70 -13.57 8.73
N GLU A 179 28.59 -14.48 9.09
CA GLU A 179 29.93 -14.15 9.60
C GLU A 179 30.82 -13.65 8.45
N ASP A 180 31.97 -13.08 8.81
CA ASP A 180 32.92 -12.57 7.84
C ASP A 180 33.74 -13.70 7.20
N ALA A 181 33.66 -13.83 5.87
CA ALA A 181 34.40 -14.84 5.12
C ALA A 181 35.94 -14.65 5.14
N LEU A 182 36.42 -13.48 5.56
CA LEU A 182 37.85 -13.18 5.78
C LEU A 182 38.26 -13.29 7.25
N ASP A 183 37.36 -13.77 8.13
CA ASP A 183 37.59 -13.98 9.56
C ASP A 183 38.14 -12.74 10.30
N ARG A 184 37.68 -11.55 9.89
CA ARG A 184 38.09 -10.28 10.52
C ARG A 184 37.32 -10.06 11.81
N GLU A 185 38.06 -9.80 12.89
CA GLU A 185 37.50 -9.56 14.21
C GLU A 185 36.51 -8.38 14.21
N GLY A 186 35.32 -8.59 14.79
CA GLY A 186 34.28 -7.56 14.91
C GLY A 186 33.51 -7.24 13.62
N VAL A 187 33.74 -7.98 12.53
CA VAL A 187 33.03 -7.80 11.26
C VAL A 187 31.86 -8.78 11.15
N LEU A 188 30.69 -8.24 10.84
CA LEU A 188 29.46 -9.00 10.60
C LEU A 188 28.78 -8.51 9.33
N TRP A 189 28.00 -9.39 8.70
CA TRP A 189 27.31 -9.08 7.47
C TRP A 189 25.80 -9.30 7.58
N GLU A 190 25.05 -8.34 7.04
CA GLU A 190 23.62 -8.48 6.78
C GLU A 190 23.36 -8.31 5.28
N THR A 191 22.59 -9.21 4.70
CA THR A 191 22.21 -9.13 3.29
C THR A 191 20.72 -8.84 3.16
N VAL A 192 20.37 -7.78 2.44
CA VAL A 192 18.97 -7.37 2.22
C VAL A 192 18.63 -7.51 0.74
N CYS A 193 17.66 -8.37 0.44
CA CYS A 193 17.15 -8.57 -0.91
C CYS A 193 15.80 -7.86 -1.05
N LEU A 194 15.70 -6.87 -1.93
CA LEU A 194 14.49 -6.10 -2.19
C LEU A 194 13.94 -6.41 -3.57
N LYS A 195 12.66 -6.72 -3.70
CA LYS A 195 12.02 -6.99 -4.99
C LYS A 195 11.06 -5.86 -5.35
N LEU A 196 11.15 -5.37 -6.58
CA LEU A 196 10.14 -4.49 -7.15
C LEU A 196 8.94 -5.37 -7.56
N PRO A 197 7.72 -5.11 -7.05
CA PRO A 197 6.56 -5.92 -7.40
C PRO A 197 6.29 -5.88 -8.91
N GLU A 198 5.81 -6.99 -9.45
CA GLU A 198 5.34 -7.13 -10.83
C GLU A 198 3.94 -7.75 -10.80
N ASP A 199 3.03 -7.21 -11.60
CA ASP A 199 1.66 -7.70 -11.71
C ASP A 199 1.37 -8.40 -13.06
N GLY A 200 2.39 -8.53 -13.91
CA GLY A 200 2.28 -9.05 -15.27
C GLY A 200 1.63 -8.07 -16.25
N THR A 201 1.47 -6.79 -15.87
CA THR A 201 0.87 -5.72 -16.66
C THR A 201 1.71 -4.43 -16.55
N GLU A 202 1.35 -3.40 -17.32
CA GLU A 202 1.99 -2.07 -17.20
C GLU A 202 1.36 -1.19 -16.09
N ALA A 203 0.38 -1.70 -15.34
CA ALA A 203 -0.36 -0.92 -14.36
C ALA A 203 0.50 -0.45 -13.17
N LEU A 204 1.27 -1.33 -12.55
CA LEU A 204 2.17 -0.96 -11.46
C LEU A 204 3.27 0.04 -11.87
N PRO A 205 4.01 -0.17 -12.98
CA PRO A 205 4.93 0.83 -13.51
C PRO A 205 4.28 2.19 -13.76
N LEU A 206 3.06 2.19 -14.34
CA LEU A 206 2.30 3.40 -14.60
C LEU A 206 1.91 4.13 -13.31
N LEU A 207 1.35 3.41 -12.33
CA LEU A 207 1.02 3.96 -11.02
C LEU A 207 2.25 4.55 -10.34
N ARG A 208 3.37 3.83 -10.34
CA ARG A 208 4.64 4.31 -9.80
C ARG A 208 5.09 5.60 -10.50
N HIS A 209 4.99 5.67 -11.82
CA HIS A 209 5.34 6.88 -12.57
C HIS A 209 4.48 8.08 -12.13
N ILE A 210 3.16 7.92 -12.06
CA ILE A 210 2.23 8.98 -11.63
C ILE A 210 2.54 9.43 -10.18
N ILE A 211 2.85 8.46 -9.31
CA ILE A 211 3.15 8.72 -7.90
C ILE A 211 4.48 9.44 -7.75
N LEU A 212 5.57 8.96 -8.35
CA LEU A 212 6.92 9.44 -8.02
C LEU A 212 7.48 10.47 -9.00
N ASN A 213 7.14 10.37 -10.28
CA ASN A 213 7.84 11.10 -11.34
C ASN A 213 7.01 12.26 -11.91
N GLU A 214 5.69 12.11 -11.95
CA GLU A 214 4.83 13.15 -12.49
C GLU A 214 4.78 14.38 -11.58
N SER A 215 4.81 15.56 -12.20
CA SER A 215 4.74 16.83 -11.48
C SER A 215 3.35 17.04 -10.85
N LYS A 216 3.35 17.67 -9.68
CA LYS A 216 2.15 17.85 -8.85
C LYS A 216 2.00 19.32 -8.47
N SER A 217 0.93 19.94 -8.95
CA SER A 217 0.54 21.31 -8.62
C SER A 217 -0.27 21.40 -7.32
N SER A 218 -0.77 20.27 -6.83
CA SER A 218 -1.50 20.11 -5.57
C SER A 218 -1.42 18.65 -5.11
N THR A 219 -1.95 18.34 -3.93
CA THR A 219 -2.05 16.95 -3.42
C THR A 219 -3.15 16.12 -4.07
N TYR A 220 -3.96 16.70 -4.97
CA TYR A 220 -5.16 16.06 -5.54
C TYR A 220 -4.90 14.74 -6.27
N LYS A 221 -3.78 14.59 -6.99
CA LYS A 221 -3.45 13.33 -7.68
C LYS A 221 -3.20 12.21 -6.68
N LEU A 222 -2.46 12.51 -5.61
CA LEU A 222 -2.15 11.56 -4.54
C LEU A 222 -3.42 11.17 -3.76
N ALA A 223 -4.31 12.16 -3.53
CA ALA A 223 -5.61 11.91 -2.93
C ALA A 223 -6.46 10.95 -3.77
N LEU A 224 -6.61 11.22 -5.07
CA LEU A 224 -7.43 10.36 -5.93
C LEU A 224 -6.87 8.92 -5.94
N LEU A 225 -5.58 8.76 -6.17
CA LEU A 225 -4.96 7.42 -6.20
C LEU A 225 -5.12 6.68 -4.86
N ARG A 226 -4.93 7.36 -3.73
CA ARG A 226 -5.12 6.76 -2.40
C ARG A 226 -6.57 6.36 -2.17
N ILE A 227 -7.51 7.20 -2.55
CA ILE A 227 -8.95 6.92 -2.44
C ILE A 227 -9.31 5.70 -3.27
N LEU A 228 -8.81 5.58 -4.50
CA LEU A 228 -9.08 4.43 -5.35
C LEU A 228 -8.48 3.14 -4.76
N VAL A 229 -7.26 3.19 -4.22
CA VAL A 229 -6.67 2.06 -3.47
C VAL A 229 -7.55 1.67 -2.28
N ARG A 230 -8.02 2.64 -1.49
CA ARG A 230 -8.88 2.39 -0.34
C ARG A 230 -10.23 1.81 -0.72
N ILE A 231 -10.87 2.31 -1.78
CA ILE A 231 -12.14 1.73 -2.27
C ILE A 231 -11.90 0.31 -2.80
N ALA A 232 -10.84 0.08 -3.57
CA ALA A 232 -10.51 -1.25 -4.11
C ALA A 232 -10.20 -2.29 -3.02
N ASP A 233 -9.73 -1.81 -1.86
CA ASP A 233 -9.57 -2.62 -0.66
C ASP A 233 -10.93 -2.74 0.06
N SER A 234 -11.39 -1.69 0.76
CA SER A 234 -12.46 -1.78 1.75
C SER A 234 -13.89 -1.74 1.20
N ALA A 235 -14.11 -1.21 -0.01
CA ALA A 235 -15.44 -0.99 -0.59
C ALA A 235 -15.57 -1.58 -2.01
N SER A 236 -14.90 -2.71 -2.23
CA SER A 236 -14.84 -3.37 -3.54
C SER A 236 -16.20 -3.86 -4.05
N GLY A 237 -17.20 -4.02 -3.19
CA GLY A 237 -18.56 -4.42 -3.57
C GLY A 237 -19.30 -3.38 -4.42
N MET A 238 -18.90 -2.11 -4.31
CA MET A 238 -19.43 -1.01 -5.14
C MET A 238 -18.88 -0.99 -6.57
N ALA A 239 -17.89 -1.85 -6.88
CA ALA A 239 -17.26 -1.90 -8.19
C ALA A 239 -18.01 -2.83 -9.15
N LYS A 240 -18.25 -2.34 -10.37
CA LYS A 240 -18.93 -3.09 -11.44
C LYS A 240 -18.03 -3.20 -12.64
N ILE A 241 -17.96 -4.39 -13.25
CA ILE A 241 -17.26 -4.56 -14.53
C ILE A 241 -18.19 -4.08 -15.64
N THR A 242 -17.71 -3.15 -16.46
CA THR A 242 -18.45 -2.60 -17.60
C THR A 242 -18.26 -3.48 -18.84
N PRO A 243 -19.13 -3.35 -19.87
CA PRO A 243 -19.01 -4.13 -21.11
C PRO A 243 -17.70 -3.95 -21.87
N ASP A 244 -17.01 -2.82 -21.68
CA ASP A 244 -15.71 -2.48 -22.25
C ASP A 244 -14.52 -2.94 -21.37
N ASP A 245 -14.76 -3.89 -20.47
CA ASP A 245 -13.78 -4.46 -19.52
C ASP A 245 -13.07 -3.41 -18.64
N GLN A 246 -13.77 -2.33 -18.30
CA GLN A 246 -13.34 -1.39 -17.26
C GLN A 246 -14.06 -1.68 -15.95
N VAL A 247 -13.58 -1.06 -14.88
CA VAL A 247 -14.24 -1.05 -13.58
C VAL A 247 -14.92 0.30 -13.39
N SER A 248 -16.23 0.29 -13.16
CA SER A 248 -17.02 1.46 -12.77
C SER A 248 -17.28 1.45 -11.28
N ILE A 249 -17.06 2.59 -10.61
CA ILE A 249 -17.42 2.82 -9.21
C ILE A 249 -18.27 4.10 -9.07
N PRO A 250 -19.13 4.20 -8.04
CA PRO A 250 -19.93 5.40 -7.80
C PRO A 250 -19.04 6.63 -7.53
N LEU A 251 -19.25 7.71 -8.27
CA LEU A 251 -18.47 8.94 -8.10
C LEU A 251 -18.80 9.64 -6.76
N GLY A 252 -20.00 9.40 -6.22
CA GLY A 252 -20.36 9.84 -4.87
C GLY A 252 -19.54 9.14 -3.78
N LEU A 253 -19.16 7.88 -3.99
CA LEU A 253 -18.28 7.13 -3.09
C LEU A 253 -16.86 7.71 -3.09
N VAL A 254 -16.34 8.00 -4.29
CA VAL A 254 -15.04 8.69 -4.44
C VAL A 254 -15.08 10.06 -3.76
N ALA A 255 -16.17 10.82 -3.92
CA ALA A 255 -16.37 12.09 -3.24
C ALA A 255 -16.45 11.96 -1.72
N LEU A 256 -17.16 10.96 -1.18
CA LEU A 256 -17.23 10.70 0.26
C LEU A 256 -15.85 10.41 0.85
N TYR A 257 -15.08 9.53 0.20
CA TYR A 257 -13.72 9.20 0.62
C TYR A 257 -12.77 10.40 0.49
N TRP A 258 -13.01 11.28 -0.49
CA TRP A 258 -12.32 12.56 -0.62
C TRP A 258 -12.50 13.43 0.61
N LEU A 259 -13.73 13.57 1.11
CA LEU A 259 -13.99 14.34 2.33
C LEU A 259 -13.28 13.74 3.54
N ARG A 260 -13.39 12.42 3.73
CA ARG A 260 -12.71 11.72 4.82
C ARG A 260 -11.19 11.95 4.79
N THR A 261 -10.59 11.88 3.60
CA THR A 261 -9.14 12.08 3.42
C THR A 261 -8.69 13.48 3.79
N TYR A 262 -9.48 14.50 3.44
CA TYR A 262 -9.08 15.91 3.62
C TYR A 262 -9.51 16.53 4.94
N LYS A 263 -10.44 15.91 5.68
CA LYS A 263 -11.03 16.51 6.88
C LYS A 263 -9.99 16.93 7.92
N LEU A 264 -9.17 15.99 8.40
CA LEU A 264 -8.11 16.30 9.38
C LEU A 264 -7.04 17.25 8.83
N LEU A 265 -6.70 17.12 7.54
CA LEU A 265 -5.72 18.00 6.89
C LEU A 265 -6.20 19.46 6.89
N VAL A 266 -7.48 19.70 6.60
CA VAL A 266 -8.08 21.03 6.59
C VAL A 266 -8.28 21.57 8.00
N GLU A 267 -8.75 20.74 8.94
CA GLU A 267 -8.95 21.13 10.35
C GLU A 267 -7.64 21.50 11.06
N GLN A 268 -6.53 20.85 10.69
CA GLN A 268 -5.19 21.15 11.23
C GLN A 268 -4.43 22.22 10.42
N ASP A 269 -5.09 22.87 9.46
CA ASP A 269 -4.52 23.90 8.59
C ASP A 269 -3.24 23.44 7.85
N ILE A 270 -3.20 22.19 7.39
CA ILE A 270 -2.06 21.63 6.65
C ILE A 270 -2.22 21.95 5.16
N PRO A 271 -1.28 22.68 4.52
CA PRO A 271 -1.42 23.14 3.16
C PRO A 271 -1.39 22.00 2.15
N GLN A 272 -2.33 22.04 1.20
CA GLN A 272 -2.52 21.02 0.15
C GLN A 272 -2.17 21.54 -1.26
N MET A 273 -1.72 22.79 -1.33
CA MET A 273 -1.32 23.52 -2.53
C MET A 273 -0.11 24.41 -2.18
N PRO A 274 0.73 24.78 -3.17
CA PRO A 274 1.88 25.64 -2.94
C PRO A 274 1.47 27.02 -2.41
N PRO A 275 2.37 27.73 -1.68
CA PRO A 275 2.05 29.01 -1.05
C PRO A 275 1.58 30.06 -2.05
N ASN A 276 2.13 30.10 -3.26
CA ASN A 276 1.74 31.06 -4.29
C ASN A 276 0.32 30.84 -4.86
N ALA A 277 -0.34 29.73 -4.48
CA ALA A 277 -1.76 29.51 -4.72
C ALA A 277 -2.66 30.08 -3.60
N SER A 278 -2.08 30.69 -2.56
CA SER A 278 -2.76 31.30 -1.41
C SER A 278 -3.71 32.39 -1.88
N GLY A 279 -5.01 32.11 -1.77
CA GLY A 279 -6.09 32.99 -2.22
C GLY A 279 -7.21 32.23 -2.92
N LYS A 280 -6.93 31.09 -3.58
CA LYS A 280 -7.97 30.25 -4.21
C LYS A 280 -8.46 29.10 -3.33
N GLY A 281 -7.70 28.75 -2.28
CA GLY A 281 -8.05 27.66 -1.34
C GLY A 281 -8.26 26.31 -2.03
N LEU A 282 -8.64 25.30 -1.27
CA LEU A 282 -9.12 24.05 -1.85
C LEU A 282 -10.52 24.29 -2.44
N SER A 283 -10.70 23.99 -3.73
CA SER A 283 -11.93 24.27 -4.46
C SER A 283 -13.18 23.66 -3.82
N PHE A 284 -13.05 22.53 -3.12
CA PHE A 284 -14.13 21.85 -2.42
C PHE A 284 -14.27 22.21 -0.93
N ALA A 285 -13.21 22.72 -0.28
CA ALA A 285 -13.21 23.01 1.16
C ALA A 285 -13.67 24.45 1.44
N ARG A 286 -14.83 24.81 0.89
CA ARG A 286 -15.47 26.14 1.05
C ARG A 286 -16.34 26.16 2.31
N GLU A 287 -17.18 27.18 2.44
CA GLU A 287 -18.07 27.35 3.59
C GLU A 287 -18.90 26.09 3.94
N PRO A 288 -19.55 25.40 2.99
CA PRO A 288 -20.28 24.16 3.28
C PRO A 288 -19.42 23.09 3.98
N PHE A 289 -18.15 22.95 3.58
CA PHE A 289 -17.24 21.98 4.19
C PHE A 289 -16.90 22.36 5.63
N ARG A 290 -16.71 23.66 5.90
CA ARG A 290 -16.42 24.17 7.24
C ARG A 290 -17.59 24.01 8.20
N GLN A 291 -18.83 24.03 7.69
CA GLN A 291 -20.02 23.77 8.49
C GLN A 291 -20.09 22.31 8.99
N LEU A 292 -19.39 21.38 8.34
CA LEU A 292 -19.31 19.97 8.74
C LEU A 292 -18.25 19.67 9.83
N HIS A 293 -17.69 20.69 10.49
CA HIS A 293 -16.69 20.49 11.56
C HIS A 293 -17.22 19.66 12.74
N LYS A 294 -18.54 19.68 12.99
CA LYS A 294 -19.18 18.91 14.07
C LYS A 294 -19.27 17.42 13.78
N LEU A 295 -19.33 17.03 12.50
CA LEU A 295 -19.31 15.63 12.12
C LEU A 295 -17.90 15.11 12.33
N SER A 296 -17.75 13.93 12.89
CA SER A 296 -16.49 13.19 12.91
C SER A 296 -16.25 12.50 11.56
N VAL A 297 -15.04 11.97 11.35
CA VAL A 297 -14.76 11.10 10.17
C VAL A 297 -15.59 9.81 10.23
N TYR A 298 -15.99 9.37 11.43
CA TYR A 298 -16.81 8.17 11.65
C TYR A 298 -18.26 8.34 11.22
N ASP A 299 -18.79 9.56 11.30
CA ASP A 299 -20.15 9.87 10.85
C ASP A 299 -20.25 9.78 9.31
N LEU A 300 -19.15 10.06 8.60
CA LEU A 300 -19.04 10.02 7.14
C LEU A 300 -18.86 8.59 6.59
N ARG A 301 -19.72 7.66 7.00
CA ARG A 301 -19.65 6.23 6.61
C ARG A 301 -20.85 5.79 5.77
N ILE A 302 -20.66 4.73 5.01
CA ILE A 302 -21.73 4.11 4.22
C ILE A 302 -22.82 3.61 5.18
N GLY A 303 -24.08 3.81 4.79
CA GLY A 303 -25.26 3.50 5.60
C GLY A 303 -25.59 4.53 6.68
N ALA A 304 -24.82 5.62 6.84
CA ALA A 304 -25.19 6.71 7.74
C ALA A 304 -26.33 7.56 7.13
N THR A 305 -27.28 7.94 7.97
CA THR A 305 -28.43 8.78 7.60
C THR A 305 -28.24 10.20 8.11
N PHE A 306 -28.48 11.17 7.23
CA PHE A 306 -28.39 12.59 7.53
C PHE A 306 -29.75 13.24 7.33
N THR A 307 -30.08 14.22 8.16
CA THR A 307 -31.30 15.03 8.05
C THR A 307 -30.99 16.52 8.31
N GLY A 308 -31.92 17.39 7.91
CA GLY A 308 -31.84 18.82 8.20
C GLY A 308 -30.64 19.50 7.55
N THR A 309 -30.01 20.42 8.29
CA THR A 309 -28.90 21.25 7.79
C THR A 309 -27.66 20.43 7.44
N ASP A 310 -27.37 19.36 8.18
CA ASP A 310 -26.19 18.53 7.95
C ASP A 310 -26.32 17.76 6.62
N ALA A 311 -27.53 17.28 6.30
CA ALA A 311 -27.83 16.70 4.99
C ALA A 311 -27.60 17.71 3.86
N GLU A 312 -28.13 18.93 3.99
CA GLU A 312 -27.96 19.98 2.97
C GLU A 312 -26.47 20.30 2.75
N TRP A 313 -25.71 20.51 3.83
CA TRP A 313 -24.28 20.81 3.72
C TRP A 313 -23.49 19.64 3.14
N LEU A 314 -23.73 18.41 3.60
CA LEU A 314 -23.02 17.24 3.09
C LEU A 314 -23.29 17.02 1.60
N ALA A 315 -24.55 17.15 1.15
CA ALA A 315 -24.89 17.03 -0.26
C ALA A 315 -24.15 18.08 -1.13
N MET A 316 -24.10 19.34 -0.67
CA MET A 316 -23.36 20.40 -1.36
C MET A 316 -21.85 20.10 -1.44
N VAL A 317 -21.27 19.65 -0.34
CA VAL A 317 -19.84 19.33 -0.26
C VAL A 317 -19.48 18.13 -1.13
N LEU A 318 -20.33 17.10 -1.21
CA LEU A 318 -20.14 15.97 -2.12
C LEU A 318 -20.17 16.40 -3.59
N VAL A 319 -21.04 17.35 -3.96
CA VAL A 319 -21.05 17.95 -5.31
C VAL A 319 -19.75 18.70 -5.58
N ASP A 320 -19.28 19.51 -4.63
CA ASP A 320 -18.03 20.25 -4.76
C ASP A 320 -16.79 19.34 -4.88
N ALA A 321 -16.75 18.25 -4.10
CA ALA A 321 -15.72 17.23 -4.17
C ALA A 321 -15.74 16.49 -5.51
N LYS A 322 -16.91 16.01 -5.94
CA LYS A 322 -17.13 15.41 -7.27
C LYS A 322 -16.58 16.31 -8.38
N ASN A 323 -16.99 17.57 -8.38
CA ASN A 323 -16.58 18.54 -9.40
C ASN A 323 -15.08 18.80 -9.37
N THR A 324 -14.48 18.84 -8.18
CA THR A 324 -13.03 18.98 -8.00
C THR A 324 -12.30 17.78 -8.59
N ILE A 325 -12.73 16.55 -8.29
CA ILE A 325 -12.16 15.29 -8.80
C ILE A 325 -12.22 15.28 -10.33
N HIS A 326 -13.41 15.53 -10.90
CA HIS A 326 -13.64 15.53 -12.34
C HIS A 326 -12.75 16.54 -13.07
N LYS A 327 -12.70 17.79 -12.61
CA LYS A 327 -11.98 18.88 -13.30
C LYS A 327 -10.48 18.90 -13.03
N ASN A 328 -10.01 18.16 -12.03
CA ASN A 328 -8.59 18.17 -11.64
C ASN A 328 -7.96 16.78 -11.77
N PRO A 329 -7.82 15.95 -10.71
CA PRO A 329 -7.00 14.76 -10.80
C PRO A 329 -7.48 13.76 -11.86
N ALA A 330 -8.79 13.58 -12.06
CA ALA A 330 -9.29 12.67 -13.11
C ALA A 330 -8.93 13.19 -14.52
N TYR A 331 -9.08 14.50 -14.74
CA TYR A 331 -8.74 15.14 -16.02
C TYR A 331 -7.23 15.18 -16.32
N TYR A 332 -6.39 15.33 -15.31
CA TYR A 332 -4.94 15.53 -15.48
C TYR A 332 -4.10 14.27 -15.31
N ILE A 333 -4.64 13.18 -14.76
CA ILE A 333 -3.94 11.89 -14.74
C ILE A 333 -4.18 11.18 -16.06
N ARG A 334 -3.13 11.11 -16.88
CA ARG A 334 -3.16 10.63 -18.27
C ARG A 334 -2.10 9.58 -18.52
N TYR A 335 -2.30 8.79 -19.56
CA TYR A 335 -1.25 7.89 -20.02
C TYR A 335 -0.02 8.68 -20.46
N PRO A 336 1.20 8.18 -20.21
CA PRO A 336 2.43 8.85 -20.63
C PRO A 336 2.40 9.16 -22.14
N ASN A 337 2.80 10.38 -22.50
CA ASN A 337 2.82 10.86 -23.89
C ASN A 337 1.46 10.78 -24.61
N SER A 338 0.35 10.87 -23.86
CA SER A 338 -1.00 10.81 -24.40
C SER A 338 -1.93 11.84 -23.75
N ASP A 339 -2.91 12.30 -24.52
CA ASP A 339 -4.02 13.07 -23.99
C ASP A 339 -5.13 12.19 -23.39
N LYS A 340 -5.01 10.86 -23.48
CA LYS A 340 -6.01 9.94 -22.93
C LYS A 340 -5.97 9.94 -21.40
N GLN A 341 -7.10 10.23 -20.77
CA GLN A 341 -7.28 10.12 -19.32
C GLN A 341 -7.22 8.65 -18.90
N ILE A 342 -6.61 8.40 -17.74
CA ILE A 342 -6.62 7.06 -17.14
C ILE A 342 -7.93 6.86 -16.36
N PHE A 343 -8.40 7.88 -15.66
CA PHE A 343 -9.63 7.83 -14.87
C PHE A 343 -10.68 8.71 -15.51
N GLU A 344 -11.65 8.10 -16.18
CA GLU A 344 -12.76 8.82 -16.80
C GLU A 344 -13.90 8.97 -15.80
N THR A 345 -14.56 10.13 -15.78
CA THR A 345 -15.73 10.35 -14.93
C THR A 345 -16.95 10.66 -15.77
N ILE A 346 -18.03 9.95 -15.52
CA ILE A 346 -19.33 10.17 -16.14
C ILE A 346 -20.22 10.87 -15.11
N PRO A 347 -20.58 12.15 -15.32
CA PRO A 347 -21.40 12.86 -14.35
C PRO A 347 -22.81 12.26 -14.29
N GLY A 348 -23.30 12.07 -13.05
CA GLY A 348 -24.71 11.74 -12.81
C GLY A 348 -25.65 12.93 -13.05
N GLY A 349 -26.94 12.68 -12.87
CA GLY A 349 -28.00 13.67 -13.01
C GLY A 349 -27.90 14.82 -11.99
N ARG A 350 -28.80 15.80 -12.13
CA ARG A 350 -28.91 16.91 -11.17
C ARG A 350 -29.45 16.35 -9.85
N LEU A 351 -28.64 16.43 -8.79
CA LEU A 351 -29.09 16.09 -7.44
C LEU A 351 -30.27 16.99 -7.04
N ILE A 352 -31.33 16.35 -6.55
CA ILE A 352 -32.44 17.03 -5.90
C ILE A 352 -31.93 17.54 -4.55
N LYS A 353 -32.33 18.75 -4.15
CA LYS A 353 -31.99 19.31 -2.84
C LYS A 353 -32.58 18.38 -1.77
N ALA A 354 -31.74 17.56 -1.15
CA ALA A 354 -32.16 16.55 -0.21
C ALA A 354 -32.03 17.09 1.22
N THR A 355 -33.15 17.18 1.93
CA THR A 355 -33.20 17.52 3.37
C THR A 355 -33.04 16.28 4.25
N ALA A 356 -33.06 15.09 3.66
CA ALA A 356 -32.73 13.83 4.30
C ALA A 356 -32.26 12.79 3.26
N PHE A 357 -31.24 12.00 3.60
CA PHE A 357 -30.79 10.85 2.79
C PHE A 357 -29.94 9.88 3.62
N THR A 358 -29.78 8.68 3.10
CA THR A 358 -28.80 7.70 3.59
C THR A 358 -27.66 7.58 2.60
N LEU A 359 -26.43 7.44 3.09
CA LEU A 359 -25.23 7.19 2.28
C LEU A 359 -25.20 5.73 1.79
N ASP A 360 -26.17 5.33 0.96
CA ASP A 360 -26.25 4.00 0.34
C ASP A 360 -25.77 3.99 -1.13
N GLU A 361 -25.77 2.81 -1.75
CA GLU A 361 -25.37 2.65 -3.15
C GLU A 361 -26.19 3.57 -4.08
N GLN A 362 -27.51 3.64 -3.90
CA GLN A 362 -28.40 4.42 -4.75
C GLN A 362 -28.06 5.91 -4.70
N PHE A 363 -27.87 6.45 -3.51
CA PHE A 363 -27.47 7.84 -3.31
C PHE A 363 -26.09 8.12 -3.92
N LEU A 364 -25.10 7.26 -3.66
CA LEU A 364 -23.72 7.46 -4.13
C LEU A 364 -23.60 7.35 -5.67
N VAL A 365 -24.38 6.47 -6.30
CA VAL A 365 -24.47 6.33 -7.77
C VAL A 365 -25.12 7.56 -8.41
N SER A 366 -26.02 8.26 -7.72
CA SER A 366 -26.70 9.45 -8.26
C SER A 366 -25.73 10.59 -8.67
N PHE A 367 -24.52 10.59 -8.10
CA PHE A 367 -23.47 11.55 -8.43
C PHE A 367 -22.78 11.24 -9.76
N GLY A 368 -22.97 10.04 -10.30
CA GLY A 368 -22.32 9.53 -11.50
C GLY A 368 -21.34 8.41 -11.19
N GLU A 369 -20.46 8.16 -12.14
CA GLU A 369 -19.54 7.03 -12.12
C GLU A 369 -18.10 7.47 -12.45
N MET A 370 -17.12 6.75 -11.92
CA MET A 370 -15.73 6.81 -12.36
C MET A 370 -15.36 5.47 -12.99
N ARG A 371 -14.84 5.51 -14.21
CA ARG A 371 -14.31 4.36 -14.93
C ARG A 371 -12.80 4.26 -14.77
N ILE A 372 -12.33 3.06 -14.51
CA ILE A 372 -10.95 2.72 -14.17
C ILE A 372 -10.55 1.51 -15.01
N PRO A 373 -9.42 1.54 -15.73
CA PRO A 373 -8.91 0.38 -16.44
C PRO A 373 -8.74 -0.82 -15.48
N ARG A 374 -9.19 -2.00 -15.90
CA ARG A 374 -9.29 -3.17 -15.03
C ARG A 374 -7.94 -3.63 -14.50
N GLU A 375 -6.89 -3.53 -15.31
CA GLU A 375 -5.51 -3.80 -14.90
C GLU A 375 -5.06 -2.87 -13.77
N ILE A 376 -5.41 -1.59 -13.82
CA ILE A 376 -5.09 -0.60 -12.78
C ILE A 376 -5.88 -0.87 -11.51
N TRP A 377 -7.18 -1.16 -11.63
CA TRP A 377 -8.01 -1.55 -10.49
C TRP A 377 -7.47 -2.80 -9.79
N ASN A 378 -7.12 -3.83 -10.56
CA ASN A 378 -6.53 -5.06 -10.05
C ASN A 378 -5.18 -4.80 -9.37
N ALA A 379 -4.34 -3.94 -9.94
CA ALA A 379 -3.09 -3.52 -9.32
C ALA A 379 -3.34 -2.81 -7.98
N MET A 380 -4.25 -1.84 -7.94
CA MET A 380 -4.63 -1.14 -6.70
C MET A 380 -5.14 -2.08 -5.62
N SER A 381 -5.98 -3.06 -5.97
CA SER A 381 -6.53 -4.03 -5.02
C SER A 381 -5.48 -5.02 -4.52
N ARG A 382 -4.66 -5.59 -5.41
CA ARG A 382 -3.66 -6.63 -5.05
C ARG A 382 -2.42 -6.04 -4.38
N PHE A 383 -2.05 -4.82 -4.74
CA PHE A 383 -0.80 -4.19 -4.32
C PHE A 383 -1.04 -3.00 -3.37
N ALA A 384 -2.23 -2.90 -2.76
CA ALA A 384 -2.60 -1.82 -1.84
C ALA A 384 -1.55 -1.58 -0.74
N SER A 385 -1.04 -2.66 -0.13
CA SER A 385 -0.02 -2.63 0.92
C SER A 385 1.34 -2.08 0.48
N TRP A 386 1.60 -1.98 -0.83
CA TRP A 386 2.82 -1.40 -1.40
C TRP A 386 2.56 -0.01 -2.01
N ILE A 387 1.40 0.17 -2.67
CA ILE A 387 1.03 1.42 -3.32
C ILE A 387 0.72 2.51 -2.28
N GLU A 388 -0.05 2.19 -1.23
CA GLU A 388 -0.47 3.21 -0.27
C GLU A 388 0.69 3.81 0.54
N PRO A 389 1.64 3.05 1.09
CA PRO A 389 2.81 3.64 1.76
C PRO A 389 3.61 4.58 0.84
N SER A 390 3.74 4.23 -0.44
CA SER A 390 4.41 5.06 -1.44
C SER A 390 3.66 6.38 -1.69
N LEU A 391 2.32 6.32 -1.80
CA LEU A 391 1.44 7.49 -1.90
C LEU A 391 1.58 8.41 -0.69
N LEU A 392 1.57 7.85 0.52
CA LEU A 392 1.71 8.58 1.77
C LEU A 392 3.08 9.27 1.86
N GLY A 393 4.16 8.55 1.52
CA GLY A 393 5.51 9.10 1.52
C GLY A 393 5.65 10.30 0.58
N GLU A 394 5.11 10.21 -0.64
CA GLU A 394 5.12 11.33 -1.59
C GLU A 394 4.22 12.49 -1.15
N TRP A 395 3.07 12.19 -0.52
CA TRP A 395 2.16 13.21 -0.03
C TRP A 395 2.79 14.02 1.10
N VAL A 396 3.41 13.33 2.08
CA VAL A 396 4.17 14.00 3.14
C VAL A 396 5.28 14.84 2.56
N ARG A 397 6.08 14.32 1.62
CA ARG A 397 7.16 15.07 0.97
C ARG A 397 6.63 16.37 0.33
N LEU A 398 5.48 16.30 -0.34
CA LEU A 398 4.86 17.46 -0.96
C LEU A 398 4.37 18.49 0.07
N MET A 399 3.68 18.06 1.13
CA MET A 399 3.23 18.95 2.21
C MET A 399 4.40 19.59 2.95
N GLN A 400 5.47 18.84 3.21
CA GLN A 400 6.71 19.38 3.79
C GLN A 400 7.29 20.49 2.93
N SER A 401 7.28 20.33 1.59
CA SER A 401 7.76 21.39 0.69
C SER A 401 6.92 22.67 0.80
N TYR A 402 5.59 22.54 0.94
CA TYR A 402 4.69 23.68 1.07
C TYR A 402 4.84 24.38 2.42
N LEU A 403 4.96 23.61 3.52
CA LEU A 403 5.14 24.12 4.87
C LEU A 403 6.50 24.81 5.05
N LYS A 404 7.59 24.21 4.54
CA LYS A 404 8.93 24.81 4.56
C LYS A 404 8.97 26.13 3.81
N ALA A 405 8.29 26.22 2.66
CA ALA A 405 8.17 27.46 1.90
C ALA A 405 7.33 28.55 2.62
N GLN A 406 6.59 28.19 3.67
CA GLN A 406 5.85 29.12 4.54
C GLN A 406 6.53 29.30 5.91
N GLU A 407 7.74 28.76 6.11
CA GLU A 407 8.44 28.77 7.40
C GLU A 407 7.64 28.14 8.56
N ARG A 408 6.81 27.13 8.24
CA ARG A 408 5.98 26.40 9.22
C ARG A 408 6.60 25.04 9.57
N ASP A 409 6.23 24.52 10.74
CA ASP A 409 6.60 23.16 11.17
C ASP A 409 6.17 22.12 10.12
N ALA A 410 7.15 21.34 9.67
CA ALA A 410 7.04 20.31 8.63
C ALA A 410 7.39 18.91 9.19
N SER A 411 7.15 18.68 10.48
CA SER A 411 7.37 17.41 11.15
C SER A 411 6.74 16.24 10.39
N TYR A 412 7.54 15.22 10.09
CA TYR A 412 7.09 14.02 9.39
C TYR A 412 5.99 13.30 10.16
N ASP A 413 6.16 13.15 11.49
CA ASP A 413 5.23 12.42 12.34
C ASP A 413 3.86 13.10 12.41
N ARG A 414 3.84 14.44 12.53
CA ARG A 414 2.61 15.24 12.50
C ARG A 414 1.84 15.03 11.18
N LEU A 415 2.56 15.09 10.06
CA LEU A 415 1.96 14.95 8.73
C LEU A 415 1.47 13.53 8.46
N MET A 416 2.21 12.52 8.91
CA MET A 416 1.78 11.13 8.83
C MET A 416 0.56 10.87 9.71
N GLN A 417 0.51 11.39 10.93
CA GLN A 417 -0.65 11.28 11.82
C GLN A 417 -1.91 11.90 11.20
N ALA A 418 -1.79 13.08 10.58
CA ALA A 418 -2.91 13.73 9.90
C ALA A 418 -3.39 12.98 8.65
N LEU A 419 -2.54 12.13 8.07
CA LEU A 419 -2.86 11.26 6.94
C LEU A 419 -3.33 9.86 7.37
N VAL A 420 -3.29 9.48 8.64
CA VAL A 420 -3.79 8.16 9.07
C VAL A 420 -5.24 8.00 8.62
N TRP A 421 -5.52 6.89 7.93
CA TRP A 421 -6.89 6.56 7.57
C TRP A 421 -7.61 6.08 8.83
N LEU A 422 -8.57 6.88 9.31
CA LEU A 422 -9.39 6.51 10.46
C LEU A 422 -10.49 5.56 10.01
N ASP A 423 -10.20 4.26 10.10
CA ASP A 423 -11.21 3.21 10.08
C ASP A 423 -12.07 3.29 11.34
N PRO A 424 -13.35 2.86 11.30
CA PRO A 424 -14.21 2.81 12.48
C PRO A 424 -13.48 2.18 13.66
N GLU A 425 -13.58 2.79 14.84
CA GLU A 425 -13.07 2.15 16.06
C GLU A 425 -13.68 0.74 16.16
N ARG A 426 -12.93 -0.19 16.77
CA ARG A 426 -13.44 -1.54 17.08
C ARG A 426 -14.55 -1.43 18.11
N ASP A 427 -15.73 -1.04 17.66
CA ASP A 427 -16.90 -0.81 18.48
C ASP A 427 -17.88 -1.97 18.31
N THR A 428 -18.15 -2.64 19.42
CA THR A 428 -19.13 -3.74 19.49
C THR A 428 -20.35 -3.34 20.31
N THR A 429 -20.44 -2.09 20.77
CA THR A 429 -21.45 -1.61 21.71
C THR A 429 -22.85 -1.78 21.17
N LEU A 430 -23.09 -1.39 19.91
CA LEU A 430 -24.37 -1.56 19.24
C LEU A 430 -24.78 -3.04 19.17
N VAL A 431 -23.90 -3.90 18.70
CA VAL A 431 -24.17 -5.34 18.54
C VAL A 431 -24.36 -6.02 19.90
N ARG A 432 -23.63 -5.59 20.94
CA ARG A 432 -23.87 -6.02 22.32
C ARG A 432 -25.24 -5.59 22.83
N ALA A 433 -25.67 -4.37 22.54
CA ALA A 433 -26.99 -3.87 22.93
C ALA A 433 -28.11 -4.69 22.26
N VAL A 434 -28.00 -4.94 20.95
CA VAL A 434 -28.92 -5.81 20.19
C VAL A 434 -28.95 -7.23 20.79
N THR A 435 -27.77 -7.83 21.03
CA THR A 435 -27.66 -9.17 21.61
C THR A 435 -28.29 -9.24 22.99
N ASN A 436 -28.02 -8.26 23.86
CA ASN A 436 -28.62 -8.18 25.19
C ASN A 436 -30.14 -8.00 25.13
N GLY A 437 -30.65 -7.14 24.24
CA GLY A 437 -32.08 -6.93 24.05
C GLY A 437 -32.80 -8.22 23.66
N LEU A 438 -32.23 -8.98 22.72
CA LEU A 438 -32.78 -10.28 22.30
C LEU A 438 -32.73 -11.32 23.43
N LEU A 439 -31.65 -11.37 24.21
CA LEU A 439 -31.55 -12.27 25.38
C LEU A 439 -32.55 -11.90 26.48
N LEU A 440 -32.79 -10.61 26.72
CA LEU A 440 -33.79 -10.13 27.68
C LEU A 440 -35.22 -10.45 27.23
N ALA A 441 -35.47 -10.50 25.92
CA ALA A 441 -36.73 -10.93 25.32
C ALA A 441 -36.88 -12.47 25.26
N ASP A 442 -36.02 -13.23 25.95
CA ASP A 442 -35.96 -14.70 25.98
C ASP A 442 -35.87 -15.36 24.58
N ARG A 443 -35.30 -14.63 23.60
CA ARG A 443 -35.01 -15.20 22.27
C ARG A 443 -33.76 -16.08 22.39
N PRO A 444 -33.84 -17.38 22.04
CA PRO A 444 -32.71 -18.28 22.21
C PRO A 444 -31.60 -17.97 21.20
N LEU A 445 -30.49 -17.41 21.69
CA LEU A 445 -29.29 -17.18 20.88
C LEU A 445 -28.25 -18.29 21.06
N ARG A 446 -27.53 -18.58 19.97
CA ARG A 446 -26.44 -19.56 19.95
C ARG A 446 -25.15 -18.91 19.47
N CYS A 447 -24.02 -19.40 19.97
CA CYS A 447 -22.71 -19.05 19.48
C CYS A 447 -22.63 -19.40 18.00
N ILE A 448 -22.35 -18.43 17.14
CA ILE A 448 -22.27 -18.64 15.69
C ILE A 448 -21.34 -19.82 15.34
N TRP A 449 -20.19 -19.89 16.01
CA TRP A 449 -19.20 -20.90 15.71
C TRP A 449 -19.52 -22.27 16.32
N SER A 450 -19.81 -22.32 17.62
CA SER A 450 -19.95 -23.60 18.35
C SER A 450 -21.37 -24.15 18.45
N GLY A 451 -22.39 -23.35 18.14
CA GLY A 451 -23.80 -23.71 18.35
C GLY A 451 -24.23 -23.77 19.83
N GLN A 452 -23.32 -23.56 20.78
CA GLN A 452 -23.61 -23.50 22.22
C GLN A 452 -24.59 -22.36 22.54
N ARG A 453 -25.50 -22.57 23.49
CA ARG A 453 -26.45 -21.55 23.92
C ARG A 453 -25.73 -20.36 24.57
N LEU A 454 -26.12 -19.16 24.19
CA LEU A 454 -25.63 -17.91 24.77
C LEU A 454 -26.53 -17.41 25.90
N SER A 455 -25.92 -16.63 26.77
CA SER A 455 -26.50 -15.95 27.93
C SER A 455 -25.75 -14.65 28.14
N ALA A 456 -26.32 -13.71 28.90
CA ALA A 456 -25.70 -12.43 29.21
C ALA A 456 -24.28 -12.56 29.82
N ASN A 457 -24.00 -13.68 30.49
CA ASN A 457 -22.73 -13.89 31.22
C ASN A 457 -21.65 -14.58 30.39
N ASN A 458 -21.99 -15.26 29.29
CA ASN A 458 -21.05 -16.09 28.54
C ASN A 458 -20.79 -15.63 27.09
N PHE A 459 -21.53 -14.62 26.59
CA PHE A 459 -21.34 -14.14 25.24
C PHE A 459 -20.26 -13.06 25.11
N ASP A 460 -19.79 -12.92 23.88
CA ASP A 460 -18.93 -11.85 23.38
C ASP A 460 -19.33 -11.52 21.93
N VAL A 461 -18.81 -10.44 21.35
CA VAL A 461 -19.01 -10.10 19.94
C VAL A 461 -17.72 -10.36 19.17
N ASP A 462 -17.81 -11.19 18.14
CA ASP A 462 -16.69 -11.52 17.26
C ASP A 462 -16.83 -10.83 15.90
N HIS A 463 -15.68 -10.65 15.26
CA HIS A 463 -15.61 -10.24 13.86
C HIS A 463 -15.40 -11.49 13.00
N CYS A 464 -16.25 -11.72 11.99
CA CYS A 464 -16.11 -12.85 11.07
C CYS A 464 -14.71 -12.89 10.46
N PHE A 465 -14.23 -11.74 9.98
CA PHE A 465 -12.82 -11.53 9.61
C PHE A 465 -12.07 -10.81 10.73
N PRO A 466 -10.86 -11.26 11.08
CA PRO A 466 -10.11 -10.67 12.19
C PRO A 466 -9.79 -9.20 11.91
N PHE A 467 -10.11 -8.33 12.86
CA PHE A 467 -9.97 -6.87 12.73
C PHE A 467 -8.52 -6.45 12.40
N ALA A 468 -7.52 -7.18 12.90
CA ALA A 468 -6.11 -6.94 12.61
C ALA A 468 -5.74 -7.12 11.12
N ALA A 469 -6.47 -7.96 10.40
CA ALA A 469 -6.27 -8.19 8.97
C ALA A 469 -7.26 -7.40 8.11
N TRP A 470 -8.45 -7.13 8.64
CA TRP A 470 -9.51 -6.39 7.97
C TRP A 470 -10.26 -5.48 8.98
N PRO A 471 -9.82 -4.22 9.15
CA PRO A 471 -10.43 -3.27 10.08
C PRO A 471 -11.86 -2.86 9.66
N CYS A 472 -12.84 -3.72 9.94
CA CYS A 472 -14.22 -3.57 9.49
C CYS A 472 -15.18 -3.84 10.64
N GLY A 473 -15.84 -2.77 11.11
CA GLY A 473 -16.88 -2.79 12.13
C GLY A 473 -18.30 -2.85 11.55
N ASP A 474 -18.46 -3.32 10.32
CA ASP A 474 -19.75 -3.41 9.66
C ASP A 474 -20.62 -4.51 10.30
N LEU A 475 -21.93 -4.32 10.32
CA LEU A 475 -22.88 -5.22 10.97
C LEU A 475 -22.82 -6.65 10.41
N TRP A 476 -22.56 -6.81 9.11
CA TRP A 476 -22.43 -8.12 8.49
C TRP A 476 -21.21 -8.90 9.00
N ASN A 477 -20.18 -8.19 9.45
CA ASN A 477 -18.96 -8.79 9.99
C ASN A 477 -19.06 -9.04 11.50
N LEU A 478 -20.09 -8.53 12.19
CA LEU A 478 -20.22 -8.60 13.65
C LEU A 478 -21.32 -9.57 14.09
N MET A 479 -20.97 -10.47 15.01
CA MET A 479 -21.91 -11.49 15.49
C MET A 479 -21.65 -11.98 16.92
N PRO A 480 -22.68 -12.50 17.60
CA PRO A 480 -22.55 -13.01 18.96
C PRO A 480 -21.87 -14.39 18.98
N THR A 481 -20.89 -14.54 19.87
CA THR A 481 -20.14 -15.78 20.05
C THR A 481 -19.98 -16.08 21.53
N ASN A 482 -19.47 -17.28 21.86
CA ASN A 482 -19.07 -17.61 23.20
C ASN A 482 -17.73 -16.92 23.52
N ARG A 483 -17.61 -16.32 24.71
CA ARG A 483 -16.42 -15.57 25.15
C ARG A 483 -15.12 -16.38 25.06
N VAL A 484 -15.17 -17.66 25.44
CA VAL A 484 -13.99 -18.54 25.41
C VAL A 484 -13.58 -18.83 23.97
N VAL A 485 -14.56 -19.13 23.10
CA VAL A 485 -14.34 -19.35 21.67
C VAL A 485 -13.67 -18.13 21.03
N ASN A 486 -14.17 -16.94 21.31
CA ASN A 486 -13.61 -15.69 20.78
C ASN A 486 -12.18 -15.43 21.28
N GLN A 487 -12.01 -15.38 22.60
CA GLN A 487 -10.81 -14.81 23.23
C GLN A 487 -9.66 -15.82 23.34
N LYS A 488 -9.96 -17.12 23.44
CA LYS A 488 -8.95 -18.16 23.65
C LYS A 488 -8.66 -18.99 22.39
N HIS A 489 -9.67 -19.27 21.57
CA HIS A 489 -9.53 -20.20 20.45
C HIS A 489 -9.33 -19.49 19.10
N LYS A 490 -10.28 -18.66 18.68
CA LYS A 490 -10.24 -17.97 17.38
C LYS A 490 -9.22 -16.83 17.35
N ARG A 491 -9.32 -15.85 18.25
CA ARG A 491 -8.48 -14.64 18.26
C ARG A 491 -8.43 -13.98 16.86
N ASP A 492 -7.22 -13.66 16.38
CA ASP A 492 -6.96 -12.99 15.11
C ASP A 492 -6.84 -13.97 13.92
N LYS A 493 -7.28 -15.22 14.07
CA LYS A 493 -7.26 -16.23 13.01
C LYS A 493 -8.49 -16.12 12.11
N LEU A 494 -8.32 -16.56 10.87
CA LEU A 494 -9.39 -16.65 9.88
C LEU A 494 -10.10 -18.01 10.01
N VAL A 495 -11.44 -18.04 10.05
CA VAL A 495 -12.20 -19.30 10.06
C VAL A 495 -11.91 -20.17 8.83
N THR A 496 -11.96 -21.50 8.93
CA THR A 496 -11.88 -22.41 7.74
C THR A 496 -13.15 -22.38 6.90
N ALA A 497 -13.06 -22.83 5.64
CA ALA A 497 -14.21 -22.77 4.72
C ALA A 497 -15.31 -23.71 5.20
N ALA A 498 -14.92 -24.89 5.67
CA ALA A 498 -15.81 -25.86 6.31
C ALA A 498 -16.48 -25.28 7.57
N MET A 499 -15.73 -24.56 8.40
CA MET A 499 -16.28 -23.95 9.61
C MET A 499 -17.26 -22.81 9.31
N LEU A 500 -16.96 -21.98 8.31
CA LEU A 500 -17.88 -20.94 7.84
C LEU A 500 -19.18 -21.55 7.30
N GLU A 501 -19.09 -22.61 6.49
CA GLU A 501 -20.27 -23.32 5.96
C GLU A 501 -21.11 -23.95 7.07
N THR A 502 -20.46 -24.57 8.06
CA THR A 502 -21.15 -25.13 9.24
C THR A 502 -21.87 -24.07 10.07
N ALA A 503 -21.44 -22.81 9.97
CA ALA A 503 -22.04 -21.65 10.65
C ALA A 503 -23.12 -20.94 9.82
N ARG A 504 -23.30 -21.27 8.53
CA ARG A 504 -24.19 -20.58 7.59
C ARG A 504 -25.58 -20.29 8.16
N GLN A 505 -26.30 -21.34 8.54
CA GLN A 505 -27.67 -21.20 9.06
C GLN A 505 -27.73 -20.26 10.27
N ARG A 506 -26.76 -20.36 11.19
CA ARG A 506 -26.72 -19.52 12.40
C ARG A 506 -26.40 -18.06 12.09
N LEU A 507 -25.54 -17.81 11.09
CA LEU A 507 -25.24 -16.46 10.61
C LEU A 507 -26.47 -15.82 9.96
N GLU A 508 -27.12 -16.53 9.03
CA GLU A 508 -28.31 -16.04 8.34
C GLU A 508 -29.47 -15.78 9.32
N GLU A 509 -29.68 -16.68 10.29
CA GLU A 509 -30.65 -16.50 11.38
C GLU A 509 -30.30 -15.28 12.25
N TRP A 510 -29.02 -15.10 12.61
CA TRP A 510 -28.57 -13.95 13.39
C TRP A 510 -28.83 -12.63 12.67
N TRP A 511 -28.47 -12.51 11.40
CA TRP A 511 -28.72 -11.28 10.64
C TRP A 511 -30.21 -11.01 10.50
N GLN A 512 -31.01 -12.06 10.29
CA GLN A 512 -32.46 -11.96 10.21
C GLN A 512 -33.06 -11.39 11.51
N ILE A 513 -32.78 -11.99 12.67
CA ILE A 513 -33.38 -11.56 13.94
C ILE A 513 -32.72 -10.31 14.53
N GLY A 514 -31.43 -10.12 14.28
CA GLY A 514 -30.61 -9.07 14.90
C GLY A 514 -30.71 -7.74 14.18
N TYR A 515 -30.86 -7.76 12.85
CA TYR A 515 -30.82 -6.55 12.03
C TYR A 515 -32.04 -6.37 11.13
N VAL A 516 -32.56 -7.44 10.52
CA VAL A 516 -33.67 -7.32 9.56
C VAL A 516 -35.03 -7.20 10.26
N GLU A 517 -35.33 -8.07 11.23
CA GLU A 517 -36.59 -8.02 11.99
C GLU A 517 -36.54 -6.97 13.11
N ASN A 518 -35.35 -6.72 13.64
CA ASN A 518 -35.10 -5.75 14.70
C ASN A 518 -34.62 -4.41 14.08
N ASP A 519 -35.45 -3.82 13.22
CA ASP A 519 -35.15 -2.59 12.48
C ASP A 519 -35.36 -1.32 13.33
N ASP A 520 -35.17 -1.42 14.66
CA ASP A 520 -35.07 -0.26 15.53
C ASP A 520 -33.95 0.65 14.99
N PHE A 521 -34.27 1.91 14.69
CA PHE A 521 -33.32 2.91 14.17
C PHE A 521 -32.69 2.60 12.79
N GLY A 522 -33.30 1.75 11.95
CA GLY A 522 -32.85 1.53 10.57
C GLY A 522 -31.63 0.59 10.43
N LEU A 523 -31.44 -0.32 11.38
CA LEU A 523 -30.33 -1.28 11.39
C LEU A 523 -30.34 -2.23 10.18
N GLY A 524 -31.51 -2.64 9.70
CA GLY A 524 -31.63 -3.54 8.56
C GLY A 524 -31.10 -2.88 7.28
N HIS A 525 -31.48 -1.62 7.06
CA HIS A 525 -30.98 -0.84 5.92
C HIS A 525 -29.46 -0.63 6.00
N ARG A 526 -28.95 -0.29 7.19
CA ARG A 526 -27.51 -0.15 7.43
C ARG A 526 -26.75 -1.44 7.13
N PHE A 527 -27.23 -2.57 7.66
CA PHE A 527 -26.62 -3.90 7.46
C PHE A 527 -26.50 -4.24 5.96
N VAL A 528 -27.57 -4.05 5.19
CA VAL A 528 -27.57 -4.31 3.74
C VAL A 528 -26.64 -3.35 3.01
N SER A 529 -26.67 -2.06 3.35
CA SER A 529 -25.82 -1.04 2.71
C SER A 529 -24.32 -1.30 2.93
N GLU A 530 -23.94 -1.67 4.15
CA GLU A 530 -22.56 -2.03 4.50
C GLU A 530 -22.13 -3.31 3.77
N ALA A 531 -23.01 -4.34 3.72
CA ALA A 531 -22.72 -5.58 3.01
C ALA A 531 -22.52 -5.37 1.50
N ASN A 532 -23.43 -4.63 0.86
CA ASN A 532 -23.32 -4.28 -0.56
C ASN A 532 -22.04 -3.50 -0.86
N ALA A 533 -21.58 -2.67 0.08
CA ALA A 533 -20.36 -1.91 -0.11
C ALA A 533 -19.09 -2.76 -0.05
N ALA A 534 -19.01 -3.67 0.92
CA ALA A 534 -17.78 -4.41 1.19
C ALA A 534 -17.65 -5.70 0.37
N LEU A 535 -18.76 -6.37 0.08
CA LEU A 535 -18.78 -7.74 -0.42
C LEU A 535 -19.12 -7.82 -1.93
N PRO A 536 -18.56 -8.81 -2.66
CA PRO A 536 -18.84 -8.99 -4.09
C PRO A 536 -20.15 -9.75 -4.30
N LEU A 537 -21.30 -9.11 -4.07
CA LEU A 537 -22.61 -9.79 -3.98
C LEU A 537 -23.29 -10.10 -5.33
N GLY A 538 -22.75 -9.60 -6.44
CA GLY A 538 -23.39 -9.70 -7.75
C GLY A 538 -24.69 -8.86 -7.81
N MET A 539 -25.19 -8.56 -9.03
CA MET A 539 -26.33 -7.64 -9.17
C MET A 539 -27.61 -8.20 -8.54
N SER A 540 -28.07 -7.60 -7.44
CA SER A 540 -29.49 -7.56 -7.09
C SER A 540 -30.13 -6.47 -7.94
N GLY A 541 -30.93 -6.87 -8.93
CA GLY A 541 -31.80 -5.94 -9.63
C GLY A 541 -32.83 -5.35 -8.68
N GLY A 542 -32.52 -4.22 -8.04
CA GLY A 542 -33.44 -3.38 -7.27
C GLY A 542 -34.15 -4.02 -6.07
N GLY A 543 -33.81 -5.25 -5.68
CA GLY A 543 -34.37 -5.95 -4.51
C GLY A 543 -33.43 -5.90 -3.29
N MET A 544 -33.99 -6.05 -2.08
CA MET A 544 -33.18 -6.21 -0.86
C MET A 544 -32.25 -7.41 -1.01
N THR A 545 -30.97 -7.20 -0.74
CA THR A 545 -29.95 -8.26 -0.77
C THR A 545 -30.28 -9.31 0.28
N ALA A 546 -30.43 -10.57 -0.15
CA ALA A 546 -30.78 -11.65 0.76
C ALA A 546 -29.58 -12.05 1.64
N ASN A 547 -29.84 -12.48 2.88
CA ASN A 547 -28.80 -12.99 3.80
C ASN A 547 -27.93 -14.09 3.16
N ALA A 548 -28.54 -14.96 2.35
CA ALA A 548 -27.82 -15.98 1.60
C ALA A 548 -26.80 -15.39 0.61
N GLN A 549 -27.11 -14.28 -0.07
CA GLN A 549 -26.17 -13.61 -0.97
C GLN A 549 -25.01 -13.00 -0.17
N ILE A 550 -25.30 -12.36 0.96
CA ILE A 550 -24.29 -11.81 1.88
C ILE A 550 -23.32 -12.91 2.31
N PHE A 551 -23.83 -14.08 2.68
CA PHE A 551 -23.01 -15.24 3.03
C PHE A 551 -22.06 -15.65 1.90
N GLU A 552 -22.55 -15.78 0.66
CA GLU A 552 -21.69 -16.11 -0.49
C GLU A 552 -20.59 -15.05 -0.71
N GLY A 553 -20.94 -13.77 -0.53
CA GLY A 553 -19.97 -12.66 -0.57
C GLY A 553 -18.88 -12.78 0.48
N ILE A 554 -19.24 -13.15 1.72
CA ILE A 554 -18.30 -13.41 2.80
C ILE A 554 -17.39 -14.59 2.43
N ALA A 555 -17.93 -15.68 1.90
CA ALA A 555 -17.13 -16.85 1.51
C ALA A 555 -16.07 -16.49 0.44
N LEU A 556 -16.44 -15.69 -0.56
CA LEU A 556 -15.52 -15.19 -1.59
C LEU A 556 -14.47 -14.24 -1.02
N LYS A 557 -14.88 -13.26 -0.19
CA LYS A 557 -13.95 -12.30 0.43
C LYS A 557 -12.95 -13.02 1.35
N ARG A 558 -13.40 -14.02 2.09
CA ARG A 558 -12.57 -14.90 2.91
C ARG A 558 -11.50 -15.61 2.08
N ALA A 559 -11.86 -16.15 0.92
CA ALA A 559 -10.90 -16.83 0.03
C ALA A 559 -9.83 -15.84 -0.49
N ALA A 560 -10.25 -14.62 -0.84
CA ALA A 560 -9.33 -13.55 -1.25
C ALA A 560 -8.38 -13.14 -0.12
N LEU A 561 -8.90 -12.91 1.10
CA LEU A 561 -8.07 -12.56 2.27
C LEU A 561 -7.05 -13.64 2.60
N LYS A 562 -7.46 -14.92 2.57
CA LYS A 562 -6.55 -16.05 2.81
C LYS A 562 -5.41 -16.06 1.80
N ARG A 563 -5.72 -15.87 0.51
CA ARG A 563 -4.72 -15.87 -0.57
C ARG A 563 -3.76 -14.68 -0.46
N ASN A 564 -4.28 -13.49 -0.16
CA ASN A 564 -3.50 -12.25 -0.20
C ASN A 564 -2.67 -12.02 1.06
N LEU A 565 -3.20 -12.39 2.24
CA LEU A 565 -2.59 -12.09 3.54
C LEU A 565 -2.01 -13.32 4.24
N GLN A 566 -2.21 -14.53 3.69
CA GLN A 566 -1.70 -15.80 4.25
C GLN A 566 -2.04 -16.01 5.74
N LEU A 567 -3.22 -15.53 6.17
CA LEU A 567 -3.64 -15.58 7.57
C LEU A 567 -3.68 -17.02 8.11
N PRO A 568 -3.35 -17.25 9.39
CA PRO A 568 -3.50 -18.57 10.01
C PRO A 568 -4.98 -18.98 10.08
N ASP A 569 -5.26 -20.25 9.79
CA ASP A 569 -6.61 -20.79 9.88
C ASP A 569 -7.00 -21.11 11.33
N TRP A 570 -8.28 -21.01 11.60
CA TRP A 570 -8.93 -21.53 12.79
C TRP A 570 -10.07 -22.47 12.43
N GLU A 571 -10.00 -23.63 13.06
CA GLU A 571 -11.02 -24.66 13.09
C GLU A 571 -11.18 -25.11 14.54
N MET A 572 -12.35 -25.66 14.88
CA MET A 572 -12.73 -26.00 16.25
C MET A 572 -12.20 -27.36 16.71
#